data_AF-A0A3E0NYG1-F1
#
_entry.id   AF-A0A3E0NYG1-F1
#
_cell.length_a   1.000
_cell.length_b   1.000
_cell.length_c   1.000
_cell.angle_alpha   90.00
_cell.angle_beta   90.00
_cell.angle_gamma   90.00
#
_symmetry.space_group_name_H-M   'P 1'
#
loop_
_entity.id
_entity.type
_entity.pdbx_description
1 polymer ?
#
loop_
_entity_poly.entity_id
_entity_poly.type
_entity_poly.pdbx_seq_one_letter_code
_entity_poly.pdbx_strand_id
1 'polypeptide(L)'
;MLGAYLLGIVSAVAFGPAEVVLVGSPLWMAYPFVAPMGFVFFLTLLPVEYGFGSPAAHWAIRAVCPLLVILGAVAHLVELPRLRPLRALLLGFPLGFVGTLGIYFGAAMSI
;
A
#
# COMPACT_ATOMS: atom_id res chain seq x y z
N MET A 1 -10.92 6.42 -8.28
CA MET A 1 -10.42 5.20 -7.59
C MET A 1 -9.13 4.74 -8.22
N LEU A 2 -9.15 4.27 -9.48
CA LEU A 2 -7.94 3.80 -10.18
C LEU A 2 -6.78 4.81 -10.17
N GLY A 3 -7.03 6.09 -10.47
CA GLY A 3 -5.96 7.11 -10.47
C GLY A 3 -5.26 7.27 -9.12
N ALA A 4 -6.01 7.27 -8.00
CA ALA A 4 -5.42 7.37 -6.66
C ALA A 4 -4.68 6.09 -6.25
N TYR A 5 -5.15 4.94 -6.72
CA TYR A 5 -4.46 3.66 -6.54
C TYR A 5 -3.13 3.61 -7.28
N LEU A 6 -3.13 3.98 -8.57
CA LEU A 6 -1.90 4.09 -9.36
C LEU A 6 -0.96 5.14 -8.78
N LEU A 7 -1.48 6.26 -8.28
CA LEU A 7 -0.69 7.26 -7.58
C LEU A 7 0.00 6.66 -6.34
N GLY A 8 -0.71 5.85 -5.55
CA GLY A 8 -0.11 5.11 -4.43
C GLY A 8 1.05 4.21 -4.85
N ILE A 9 0.86 3.43 -5.94
CA ILE A 9 1.92 2.57 -6.49
C ILE A 9 3.13 3.41 -6.92
N VAL A 10 2.91 4.47 -7.71
CA VAL A 10 3.98 5.35 -8.19
C VAL A 10 4.69 6.03 -7.01
N SER A 11 3.97 6.47 -5.99
CA SER A 11 4.57 7.06 -4.79
C SER A 11 5.39 6.04 -3.99
N ALA A 12 4.97 4.79 -3.91
CA ALA A 12 5.76 3.74 -3.25
C ALA A 12 7.08 3.46 -3.97
N VAL A 13 7.08 3.56 -5.30
CA VAL A 13 8.29 3.41 -6.13
C VAL A 13 9.18 4.66 -6.11
N ALA A 14 8.58 5.84 -6.20
CA ALA A 14 9.32 7.10 -6.32
C ALA A 14 9.90 7.60 -4.99
N PHE A 15 9.17 7.38 -3.88
CA PHE A 15 9.52 7.92 -2.56
C PHE A 15 9.71 6.83 -1.49
N GLY A 16 9.29 5.60 -1.79
CA GLY A 16 9.48 4.46 -0.90
C GLY A 16 10.64 3.58 -1.35
N PRO A 17 10.86 2.46 -0.64
CA PRO A 17 11.90 1.49 -0.94
C PRO A 17 11.53 0.53 -2.08
N ALA A 18 10.32 0.62 -2.65
CA ALA A 18 9.88 -0.34 -3.66
C ALA A 18 10.60 -0.11 -4.99
N GLU A 19 11.22 -1.16 -5.54
CA GLU A 19 11.88 -1.08 -6.84
C GLU A 19 11.01 -1.65 -7.95
N VAL A 20 11.22 -1.19 -9.18
CA VAL A 20 10.52 -1.73 -10.37
C VAL A 20 11.04 -3.11 -10.79
N VAL A 21 12.25 -3.45 -10.39
CA VAL A 21 12.93 -4.73 -10.66
C VAL A 21 13.60 -5.17 -9.37
N LEU A 22 13.44 -6.43 -8.98
CA LEU A 22 14.12 -7.02 -7.83
C LEU A 22 14.88 -8.26 -8.28
N VAL A 23 16.20 -8.27 -8.12
CA VAL A 23 17.09 -9.38 -8.51
C VAL A 23 16.81 -9.85 -9.95
N GLY A 24 16.77 -8.90 -10.89
CA GLY A 24 16.52 -9.17 -12.32
C GLY A 24 15.07 -9.51 -12.68
N SER A 25 14.16 -9.65 -11.70
CA SER A 25 12.73 -9.93 -11.95
C SER A 25 11.92 -8.63 -12.00
N PRO A 26 11.15 -8.36 -13.07
CA PRO A 26 10.33 -7.16 -13.18
C PRO A 26 9.09 -7.25 -12.28
N LEU A 27 9.06 -6.47 -11.20
CA LEU A 27 7.94 -6.42 -10.26
C LEU A 27 6.86 -5.41 -10.65
N TRP A 28 7.22 -4.39 -11.42
CA TRP A 28 6.32 -3.28 -11.76
C TRP A 28 5.01 -3.72 -12.44
N MET A 29 5.05 -4.80 -13.22
CA MET A 29 3.85 -5.36 -13.84
C MET A 29 2.92 -6.04 -12.84
N ALA A 30 3.47 -6.57 -11.74
CA ALA A 30 2.69 -7.26 -10.71
C ALA A 30 1.99 -6.26 -9.77
N TYR A 31 2.57 -5.08 -9.53
CA TYR A 31 2.02 -4.11 -8.58
C TYR A 31 0.55 -3.75 -8.84
N PRO A 32 0.09 -3.42 -10.06
CA PRO A 32 -1.31 -3.05 -10.29
C PRO A 32 -2.31 -4.17 -9.99
N PHE A 33 -1.91 -5.44 -10.14
CA PHE A 33 -2.81 -6.58 -9.99
C PHE A 33 -2.79 -7.18 -8.59
N VAL A 34 -1.60 -7.19 -7.95
CA VAL A 34 -1.38 -7.94 -6.72
C VAL A 34 -1.31 -7.01 -5.50
N ALA A 35 -1.21 -5.68 -5.66
CA ALA A 35 -1.02 -4.79 -4.51
C ALA A 35 -2.14 -4.90 -3.45
N PRO A 36 -3.42 -5.17 -3.76
CA PRO A 36 -4.42 -5.42 -2.72
C PRO A 36 -4.07 -6.64 -1.85
N MET A 37 -3.50 -7.71 -2.43
CA MET A 37 -3.00 -8.85 -1.66
C MET A 37 -1.75 -8.47 -0.87
N GLY A 38 -0.84 -7.70 -1.48
CA GLY A 38 0.32 -7.14 -0.79
C GLY A 38 -0.06 -6.28 0.41
N PHE A 39 -1.19 -5.56 0.35
CA PHE A 39 -1.67 -4.73 1.44
C PHE A 39 -2.02 -5.60 2.65
N VAL A 40 -2.77 -6.68 2.42
CA VAL A 40 -3.10 -7.66 3.48
C VAL A 40 -1.82 -8.28 4.02
N PHE A 41 -0.93 -8.74 3.15
CA PHE A 41 0.35 -9.33 3.53
C PHE A 41 1.20 -8.40 4.40
N PHE A 42 1.29 -7.12 4.03
CA PHE A 42 2.02 -6.10 4.79
C PHE A 42 1.45 -5.93 6.20
N LEU A 43 0.14 -5.99 6.37
CA LEU A 43 -0.51 -5.80 7.67
C LEU A 43 -0.41 -7.03 8.57
N THR A 44 -0.45 -8.23 8.01
CA THR A 44 -0.59 -9.47 8.81
C THR A 44 0.68 -10.28 8.93
N LEU A 45 1.45 -10.41 7.85
CA LEU A 45 2.52 -11.41 7.72
C LEU A 45 3.92 -10.80 7.66
N LEU A 46 4.06 -9.53 7.24
CA LEU A 46 5.37 -8.91 7.12
C LEU A 46 5.99 -8.60 8.49
N PRO A 47 7.15 -9.18 8.87
CA PRO A 47 7.79 -8.84 10.14
C PRO A 47 8.28 -7.39 10.13
N VAL A 48 8.34 -6.76 11.31
CA VAL A 48 8.78 -5.35 11.45
C VAL A 48 10.23 -5.16 11.01
N GLU A 49 11.04 -6.20 11.17
CA GLU A 49 12.47 -6.24 10.85
C GLU A 49 12.74 -6.10 9.34
N TYR A 50 11.80 -6.54 8.50
CA TYR A 50 11.87 -6.46 7.04
C TYR A 50 11.15 -5.22 6.47
N GLY A 51 10.84 -4.25 7.34
CA GLY A 51 10.21 -2.98 6.98
C GLY A 51 11.18 -1.88 6.56
N PHE A 52 10.74 -0.62 6.67
CA PHE A 52 11.38 0.63 6.22
C PHE A 52 12.78 0.97 6.80
N GLY A 53 13.56 0.01 7.29
CA GLY A 53 14.80 0.27 8.05
C GLY A 53 14.58 1.02 9.38
N SER A 54 13.33 1.43 9.66
CA SER A 54 12.86 2.13 10.83
C SER A 54 11.59 1.46 11.36
N PRO A 55 11.65 0.82 12.54
CA PRO A 55 10.48 0.22 13.18
C PRO A 55 9.34 1.22 13.38
N ALA A 56 9.66 2.48 13.68
CA ALA A 56 8.68 3.53 13.89
C ALA A 56 7.88 3.83 12.60
N ALA A 57 8.56 3.93 11.45
CA ALA A 57 7.89 4.15 10.17
C ALA A 57 7.00 2.96 9.80
N HIS A 58 7.46 1.72 10.04
CA HIS A 58 6.67 0.51 9.81
C HIS A 58 5.37 0.52 10.63
N TRP A 59 5.46 0.81 11.93
CA TRP A 59 4.29 0.89 12.80
C TRP A 59 3.35 2.04 12.44
N ALA A 60 3.90 3.21 12.08
CA ALA A 60 3.09 4.34 11.64
C ALA A 60 2.27 3.99 10.39
N ILE A 61 2.88 3.37 9.39
CA ILE A 61 2.20 2.93 8.17
C ILE A 61 1.14 1.86 8.50
N ARG A 62 1.49 0.87 9.33
CA ARG A 62 0.56 -0.19 9.78
C ARG A 62 -0.62 0.34 10.57
N ALA A 63 -0.49 1.43 11.31
CA ALA A 63 -1.60 2.00 12.07
C ALA A 63 -2.46 2.95 11.22
N VAL A 64 -1.81 3.86 10.48
CA VAL A 64 -2.49 4.94 9.75
C VAL A 64 -3.18 4.42 8.50
N CYS A 65 -2.55 3.56 7.71
CA CYS A 65 -3.09 3.14 6.42
C CYS A 65 -4.38 2.31 6.53
N PRO A 66 -4.51 1.33 7.45
CA PRO A 66 -5.78 0.66 7.68
C PRO A 66 -6.87 1.60 8.15
N LEU A 67 -6.54 2.57 9.02
CA LEU A 67 -7.50 3.56 9.49
C LEU A 67 -8.04 4.40 8.31
N LEU A 68 -7.18 4.83 7.39
CA LEU A 68 -7.59 5.56 6.19
C LEU A 68 -8.50 4.71 5.28
N VAL A 69 -8.18 3.43 5.11
CA VAL A 69 -9.01 2.49 4.33
C VAL A 69 -10.36 2.28 5.00
N ILE A 70 -10.39 2.05 6.32
CA ILE A 70 -11.62 1.90 7.10
C ILE A 70 -12.46 3.18 7.00
N LEU A 71 -11.85 4.35 7.19
CA LEU A 71 -12.54 5.64 7.07
C LEU A 71 -13.13 5.82 5.67
N GLY A 72 -12.38 5.50 4.62
CA GLY A 72 -12.85 5.55 3.24
C GLY A 72 -14.00 4.57 2.97
N ALA A 73 -13.97 3.38 3.56
CA ALA A 73 -15.01 2.37 3.45
C ALA A 73 -16.29 2.79 4.21
N VAL A 74 -16.15 3.25 5.45
CA VAL A 74 -17.26 3.76 6.26
C VAL A 74 -17.90 4.98 5.58
N ALA A 75 -17.08 5.91 5.06
CA ALA A 75 -17.59 7.06 4.31
C ALA A 75 -18.33 6.65 3.04
N HIS A 76 -17.99 5.50 2.45
CA HIS A 76 -18.73 4.93 1.33
C HIS A 76 -20.08 4.37 1.76
N LEU A 77 -20.11 3.61 2.86
CA LEU A 77 -21.31 2.91 3.36
C LEU A 77 -22.35 3.87 3.96
N VAL A 78 -21.90 4.90 4.67
CA VAL A 78 -22.76 5.91 5.33
C VAL A 78 -23.07 7.09 4.40
N GLU A 79 -22.62 7.03 3.14
CA GLU A 79 -22.83 8.06 2.11
C GLU A 79 -22.45 9.48 2.56
N LEU A 80 -21.35 9.64 3.31
CA LEU A 80 -20.93 10.94 3.83
C LEU A 80 -20.59 11.91 2.68
N PRO A 81 -21.41 12.94 2.39
CA PRO A 81 -21.26 13.75 1.17
C PRO A 81 -19.96 14.55 1.18
N ARG A 82 -19.50 14.96 2.37
CA ARG A 82 -18.28 15.75 2.57
C ARG A 82 -16.99 14.97 2.26
N LEU A 83 -17.03 13.63 2.39
CA LEU A 83 -15.85 12.78 2.19
C LEU A 83 -15.83 12.10 0.82
N ARG A 84 -16.90 12.24 0.03
CA ARG A 84 -17.01 11.70 -1.33
C ARG A 84 -15.82 12.01 -2.24
N PRO A 85 -15.28 13.26 -2.31
CA PRO A 85 -14.12 13.54 -3.18
C PRO A 85 -12.83 12.89 -2.67
N LEU A 86 -12.68 12.75 -1.35
CA LEU A 86 -11.51 12.13 -0.72
C LEU A 86 -11.56 10.60 -0.76
N ARG A 87 -12.73 10.00 -1.00
CA ARG A 87 -12.94 8.55 -0.97
C ARG A 87 -11.95 7.78 -1.83
N ALA A 88 -11.68 8.29 -3.04
CA ALA A 88 -10.72 7.68 -3.95
C ALA A 88 -9.30 7.68 -3.37
N LEU A 89 -8.92 8.74 -2.68
CA LEU A 89 -7.61 8.88 -2.04
C LEU A 89 -7.53 8.01 -0.78
N LEU A 90 -8.56 8.04 0.08
CA LEU A 90 -8.61 7.29 1.34
C LEU A 90 -8.57 5.77 1.14
N LEU A 91 -9.14 5.26 0.05
CA LEU A 91 -9.12 3.84 -0.27
C LEU A 91 -8.00 3.48 -1.24
N GLY A 92 -7.95 4.17 -2.38
CA GLY A 92 -7.06 3.80 -3.47
C GLY A 92 -5.59 4.00 -3.11
N PHE A 93 -5.23 5.15 -2.56
CA PHE A 93 -3.82 5.48 -2.31
C PHE A 93 -3.16 4.54 -1.28
N PRO A 94 -3.74 4.29 -0.09
CA PRO A 94 -3.15 3.35 0.86
C PRO A 94 -3.05 1.92 0.29
N LEU A 95 -4.07 1.46 -0.44
CA LEU A 95 -4.05 0.15 -1.08
C LEU A 95 -2.91 0.04 -2.11
N GLY A 96 -2.73 1.06 -2.95
CA GLY A 96 -1.66 1.08 -3.94
C GLY A 96 -0.28 1.20 -3.29
N PHE A 97 -0.12 2.12 -2.34
CA PHE A 97 1.15 2.41 -1.69
C PHE A 97 1.63 1.25 -0.81
N VAL A 98 0.85 0.90 0.22
CA VAL A 98 1.20 -0.17 1.16
C VAL A 98 1.16 -1.53 0.47
N GLY A 99 0.27 -1.71 -0.50
CA GLY A 99 0.20 -2.93 -1.27
C GLY A 99 1.44 -3.21 -2.12
N THR A 100 1.96 -2.17 -2.77
CA THR A 100 3.23 -2.26 -3.51
C THR A 100 4.39 -2.63 -2.58
N LEU A 101 4.45 -2.01 -1.41
CA LEU A 101 5.47 -2.30 -0.40
C LEU A 101 5.37 -3.73 0.11
N GLY A 102 4.15 -4.22 0.35
CA GLY A 102 3.93 -5.61 0.75
C GLY A 102 4.41 -6.62 -0.28
N ILE A 103 4.19 -6.37 -1.58
CA ILE A 103 4.74 -7.23 -2.65
C ILE A 103 6.25 -7.15 -2.67
N TYR A 104 6.81 -5.94 -2.68
CA TYR A 104 8.25 -5.74 -2.78
C TYR A 104 8.99 -6.44 -1.64
N PHE A 105 8.57 -6.22 -0.39
CA PHE A 105 9.19 -6.88 0.76
C PHE A 105 8.87 -8.37 0.83
N GLY A 106 7.68 -8.81 0.41
CA GLY A 106 7.35 -10.23 0.29
C GLY A 106 8.27 -10.95 -0.70
N ALA A 107 8.53 -10.34 -1.85
CA ALA A 107 9.45 -10.85 -2.85
C ALA A 107 10.90 -10.82 -2.32
N ALA A 108 11.30 -9.74 -1.63
CA ALA A 108 12.64 -9.62 -1.04
C ALA A 108 12.92 -10.69 0.02
N MET A 109 11.92 -11.08 0.82
CA MET A 109 12.05 -12.17 1.80
C MET A 109 12.09 -13.57 1.17
N SER A 110 11.68 -13.72 -0.09
CA SER A 110 11.65 -15.02 -0.79
C SER A 110 12.96 -15.40 -1.48
N ILE A 111 13.95 -14.51 -1.43
CA ILE A 111 15.29 -14.63 -2.03
C ILE A 111 16.30 -14.88 -0.92
#